data_AF-A0A816CNW8-F1
#
_entry.id   AF-A0A816CNW8-F1
#
_cell.length_a   1.000
_cell.length_b   1.000
_cell.length_c   1.000
_cell.angle_alpha   90.00
_cell.angle_beta   90.00
_cell.angle_gamma   90.00
#
_symmetry.space_group_name_H-M   'P 1'
#
loop_
_entity.id
_entity.type
_entity.pdbx_description
1 polymer ?
#
loop_
_entity_poly.entity_id
_entity_poly.type
_entity_poly.pdbx_seq_one_letter_code
_entity_poly.pdbx_strand_id
1 'polypeptide(L)'
;MAQIFDTHHYCDSYECAASVSLNAGLDQEGGGTRAIEALGKAIDDGNVTMDTLNNAVRRLLKTKIELGMFDPPNMVEFNSYDFNDIENEAHLKLTRQVAQQSICLYKNTNNNLQKAPLPIQNSAINKIGLFGIQSV
;
A
#
# COMPACT_ATOMS: atom_id res chain seq x y z
N MET A 1 9.94 -12.48 4.93
CA MET A 1 10.89 -13.52 5.37
C MET A 1 10.49 -14.90 4.86
N ALA A 2 9.27 -15.41 5.15
CA ALA A 2 8.92 -16.82 4.87
C ALA A 2 9.04 -17.24 3.39
N GLN A 3 8.69 -16.34 2.45
CA GLN A 3 8.73 -16.59 1.01
C GLN A 3 10.14 -16.82 0.45
N ILE A 4 11.18 -16.36 1.15
CA ILE A 4 12.59 -16.61 0.78
C ILE A 4 12.89 -18.12 0.79
N PHE A 5 12.26 -18.85 1.71
CA PHE A 5 12.29 -20.31 1.77
C PHE A 5 11.14 -20.94 0.96
N ASP A 6 9.90 -20.52 1.23
CA ASP A 6 8.68 -21.20 0.75
C ASP A 6 8.53 -21.19 -0.79
N THR A 7 9.02 -20.15 -1.46
CA THR A 7 8.72 -19.94 -2.89
C THR A 7 9.94 -19.57 -3.71
N HIS A 8 10.84 -18.75 -3.17
CA HIS A 8 12.04 -18.35 -3.88
C HIS A 8 13.18 -19.37 -3.78
N HIS A 9 13.12 -20.29 -2.82
CA HIS A 9 14.15 -21.32 -2.59
C HIS A 9 15.57 -20.75 -2.50
N TYR A 10 15.71 -19.54 -1.96
CA TYR A 10 17.01 -18.89 -1.75
C TYR A 10 17.71 -19.43 -0.49
N CYS A 11 16.90 -19.80 0.50
CA CYS A 11 17.34 -20.43 1.74
C CYS A 11 16.74 -21.84 1.81
N ASP A 12 17.43 -22.74 2.51
CA ASP A 12 16.97 -24.11 2.77
C ASP A 12 16.23 -24.27 4.11
N SER A 13 16.06 -23.19 4.86
CA SER A 13 15.34 -23.19 6.14
C SER A 13 14.74 -21.82 6.47
N TYR A 14 13.76 -21.81 7.38
CA TYR A 14 13.22 -20.57 7.94
C TYR A 14 14.25 -19.80 8.77
N GLU A 15 15.21 -20.48 9.40
CA GLU A 15 16.29 -19.83 10.15
C GLU A 15 17.21 -19.05 9.21
N CYS A 16 17.64 -19.67 8.09
CA CYS A 16 18.37 -18.97 7.04
C CYS A 16 17.54 -17.79 6.55
N ALA A 17 16.26 -17.99 6.25
CA ALA A 17 15.38 -16.92 5.76
C ALA A 17 15.27 -15.75 6.76
N ALA A 18 15.16 -16.03 8.06
CA ALA A 18 15.13 -15.02 9.12
C ALA A 18 16.46 -14.26 9.21
N SER A 19 17.57 -14.98 9.23
CA SER A 19 18.92 -14.42 9.30
C SER A 19 19.22 -13.51 8.11
N VAL A 20 19.09 -14.02 6.88
CA VAL A 20 19.41 -13.25 5.67
C VAL A 20 18.53 -12.02 5.55
N SER A 21 17.25 -12.11 5.93
CA SER A 21 16.34 -10.96 5.86
C SER A 21 16.75 -9.85 6.83
N LEU A 22 16.97 -10.20 8.10
CA LEU A 22 17.27 -9.22 9.12
C LEU A 22 18.66 -8.60 8.89
N ASN A 23 19.65 -9.41 8.49
CA ASN A 23 20.98 -8.92 8.11
C ASN A 23 20.95 -8.05 6.85
N ALA A 24 20.01 -8.29 5.92
CA ALA A 24 19.78 -7.42 4.77
C ALA A 24 19.04 -6.11 5.11
N GLY A 25 18.64 -5.92 6.37
CA GLY A 25 18.01 -4.68 6.85
C GLY A 25 16.48 -4.71 6.88
N LEU A 26 15.84 -5.87 6.81
CA LEU A 26 14.41 -5.98 7.02
C LEU A 26 14.08 -5.79 8.51
N ASP A 27 13.46 -4.67 8.86
CA ASP A 27 13.16 -4.36 10.27
C ASP A 27 11.84 -4.96 10.76
N GLN A 28 10.84 -5.16 9.87
CA GLN A 28 9.50 -5.68 10.20
C GLN A 28 9.07 -6.77 9.22
N GLU A 29 8.57 -7.89 9.74
CA GLU A 29 7.94 -8.94 8.93
C GLU A 29 6.43 -8.69 8.79
N GLY A 30 5.95 -8.61 7.55
CA GLY A 30 4.58 -8.25 7.20
C GLY A 30 3.56 -9.40 7.16
N GLY A 31 3.94 -10.64 7.47
CA GLY A 31 3.01 -11.77 7.48
C GLY A 31 3.66 -13.15 7.66
N GLY A 32 2.97 -14.04 8.36
CA GLY A 32 3.43 -15.39 8.69
C GLY A 32 4.34 -15.43 9.93
N THR A 33 4.24 -16.49 10.75
CA THR A 33 5.00 -16.60 12.01
C THR A 33 6.25 -17.46 11.87
N ARG A 34 6.31 -18.39 10.91
CA ARG A 34 7.34 -19.44 10.81
C ARG A 34 8.79 -18.92 10.77
N ALA A 35 9.05 -17.87 10.01
CA ALA A 35 10.39 -17.27 9.96
C ALA A 35 10.71 -16.43 11.20
N ILE A 36 9.71 -15.77 11.79
CA ILE A 36 9.88 -15.00 13.03
C ILE A 36 10.19 -15.96 14.20
N GLU A 37 9.49 -17.09 14.28
CA GLU A 37 9.72 -18.15 15.27
C GLU A 37 11.14 -18.73 15.18
N ALA A 38 11.73 -18.74 13.98
CA ALA A 38 13.11 -19.20 13.76
C ALA A 38 14.18 -18.16 14.12
N LEU A 39 13.81 -16.89 14.39
CA LEU A 39 14.77 -15.82 14.66
C LEU A 39 15.55 -16.05 15.96
N GLY A 40 14.90 -16.59 17.00
CA GLY A 40 15.58 -16.93 18.25
C GLY A 40 16.74 -17.90 18.01
N LYS A 41 16.49 -18.96 17.23
CA LYS A 41 17.53 -19.90 16.81
C LYS A 41 18.63 -19.24 15.98
N ALA A 42 18.27 -18.36 15.05
CA ALA A 42 19.27 -17.63 14.24
C ALA A 42 20.19 -16.74 15.10
N ILE A 43 19.72 -16.24 16.24
CA ILE A 43 20.53 -15.48 17.20
C ILE A 43 21.42 -16.42 18.02
N ASP A 44 20.85 -17.50 18.55
CA ASP A 44 21.57 -18.50 19.35
C ASP A 44 22.73 -19.13 18.56
N ASP A 45 22.52 -19.40 17.27
CA ASP A 45 23.52 -19.95 16.35
C ASP A 45 24.52 -18.88 15.85
N GLY A 46 24.34 -17.60 16.21
CA GLY A 46 25.21 -16.49 15.80
C GLY A 46 25.00 -16.02 14.35
N ASN A 47 24.00 -16.55 13.65
CA ASN A 47 23.62 -16.14 12.29
C ASN A 47 23.00 -14.72 12.26
N VAL A 48 22.56 -14.20 13.39
CA VAL A 48 22.10 -12.83 13.62
C VAL A 48 22.78 -12.29 14.87
N THR A 49 23.36 -11.10 14.79
CA THR A 49 23.92 -10.44 15.98
C THR A 49 22.85 -9.69 16.76
N MET A 50 23.04 -9.57 18.08
CA MET A 50 22.18 -8.72 18.92
C MET A 50 22.18 -7.27 18.46
N ASP A 51 23.28 -6.76 17.90
CA ASP A 51 23.35 -5.41 17.35
C ASP A 51 22.44 -5.25 16.12
N THR A 52 22.43 -6.23 15.22
CA THR A 52 21.51 -6.25 14.07
C THR A 52 20.05 -6.22 14.54
N LEU A 53 19.68 -7.06 15.50
CA LEU A 53 18.34 -7.06 16.09
C LEU A 53 18.01 -5.71 16.76
N ASN A 54 18.91 -5.20 17.60
CA ASN A 54 18.72 -3.94 18.31
C ASN A 54 18.55 -2.76 17.35
N ASN A 55 19.25 -2.76 16.22
CA ASN A 55 19.11 -1.74 15.19
C ASN A 55 17.72 -1.79 14.53
N ALA A 56 17.22 -2.97 14.19
CA ALA A 56 15.87 -3.15 13.65
C ALA A 56 14.80 -2.67 14.64
N VAL A 57 14.90 -3.12 15.90
CA VAL A 57 13.98 -2.71 16.97
C VAL A 57 14.05 -1.20 17.20
N ARG A 58 15.24 -0.60 17.20
CA ARG A 58 15.42 0.85 17.37
C ARG A 58 14.73 1.63 16.26
N ARG A 59 14.82 1.19 15.00
CA ARG A 59 14.15 1.85 13.87
C ARG A 59 12.63 1.79 14.01
N LEU A 60 12.10 0.62 14.37
CA LEU A 60 10.65 0.47 14.61
C LEU A 60 10.16 1.34 15.76
N LEU A 61 10.86 1.32 16.90
CA LEU A 61 10.49 2.14 18.05
C LEU A 61 10.61 3.63 17.75
N LYS A 62 11.64 4.05 17.01
CA LYS A 62 11.79 5.42 16.55
C LYS A 62 10.56 5.88 15.77
N THR A 63 10.12 5.10 14.76
CA THR A 63 8.91 5.42 13.99
C THR A 63 7.68 5.52 14.88
N LYS A 64 7.51 4.60 15.84
CA LYS A 64 6.37 4.65 16.79
C LYS A 64 6.40 5.89 17.69
N ILE A 65 7.58 6.33 18.11
CA ILE A 65 7.77 7.57 18.87
C ILE A 65 7.46 8.78 17.99
N GLU A 66 7.95 8.83 16.75
CA GLU A 66 7.68 9.93 15.81
C GLU A 66 6.19 10.04 15.45
N LEU A 67 5.46 8.93 15.45
CA LEU A 67 4.01 8.90 15.29
C LEU A 67 3.24 9.28 16.57
N GLY A 68 3.92 9.55 17.68
CA GLY A 68 3.31 9.90 18.96
C GLY A 68 2.58 8.74 19.66
N MET A 69 2.85 7.48 19.28
CA MET A 69 2.12 6.31 19.82
C MET A 69 2.32 6.10 21.34
N PHE A 70 3.30 6.77 21.94
CA PHE A 70 3.60 6.74 23.37
C PHE A 70 3.22 8.04 24.10
N ASP A 71 2.78 9.07 23.36
CA ASP A 71 2.39 10.36 23.92
C ASP A 71 0.92 10.35 24.39
N PRO A 72 0.53 11.24 25.32
CA PRO A 72 -0.88 11.42 25.67
C PRO A 72 -1.75 11.67 24.42
N PRO A 73 -2.95 11.07 24.30
CA PRO A 73 -3.72 11.14 23.07
C PRO A 73 -4.03 12.56 22.58
N ASN A 74 -4.21 13.51 23.50
CA ASN A 74 -4.47 14.92 23.20
C ASN A 74 -3.26 15.70 22.66
N MET A 75 -2.06 15.12 22.70
CA MET A 75 -0.85 15.70 22.11
C MET A 75 -0.58 15.19 20.68
N VAL A 76 -1.31 14.17 20.23
CA VAL A 76 -1.12 13.54 18.92
C VAL A 76 -2.22 14.02 17.99
N GLU A 77 -1.86 14.84 17.01
CA GLU A 77 -2.81 15.41 16.03
C GLU A 77 -3.66 14.33 15.35
N PHE A 78 -3.07 13.17 15.02
CA PHE A 78 -3.80 12.09 14.36
C PHE A 78 -4.95 11.50 15.20
N ASN A 79 -4.94 11.69 16.52
CA ASN A 79 -6.01 11.22 17.40
C ASN A 79 -7.23 12.18 17.42
N SER A 80 -7.13 13.36 16.79
CA SER A 80 -8.28 14.29 16.71
C SER A 80 -9.25 13.96 15.58
N TYR A 81 -8.85 13.12 14.62
CA TYR A 81 -9.72 12.74 13.51
C TYR A 81 -10.84 11.80 13.96
N ASP A 82 -12.03 12.01 13.43
CA ASP A 82 -13.20 11.17 13.69
C ASP A 82 -13.91 10.74 12.38
N PHE A 83 -15.07 10.11 12.52
CA PHE A 83 -15.83 9.62 11.36
C PHE A 83 -16.32 10.74 10.43
N ASN A 84 -16.45 11.98 10.89
CA ASN A 84 -16.82 13.12 10.06
C ASN A 84 -15.69 13.57 9.13
N ASP A 85 -14.44 13.22 9.45
CA ASP A 85 -13.30 13.47 8.57
C ASP A 85 -13.21 12.44 7.43
N ILE A 86 -13.91 11.32 7.55
CA ILE A 86 -13.97 10.27 6.52
C ILE A 86 -15.00 10.67 5.46
N GLU A 87 -14.60 10.59 4.18
CA GLU A 87 -15.50 10.85 3.03
C GLU A 87 -16.22 12.22 3.08
N ASN A 88 -15.60 13.23 3.68
CA ASN A 88 -16.17 14.57 3.73
C ASN A 88 -16.26 15.23 2.33
N GLU A 89 -16.99 16.34 2.24
CA GLU A 89 -17.22 17.04 0.96
C GLU A 89 -15.92 17.46 0.26
N ALA A 90 -14.90 17.86 1.02
CA ALA A 90 -13.60 18.24 0.46
C ALA A 90 -12.89 17.03 -0.18
N HIS A 91 -12.91 15.87 0.48
CA HIS A 91 -12.38 14.62 -0.05
C HIS A 91 -13.14 14.18 -1.31
N LEU A 92 -14.47 14.22 -1.30
CA LEU A 92 -15.30 13.86 -2.45
C LEU A 92 -15.05 14.77 -3.65
N LYS A 93 -14.92 16.08 -3.41
CA LYS A 93 -14.60 17.06 -4.45
C LYS A 93 -13.23 16.80 -5.06
N LEU A 94 -12.21 16.53 -4.23
CA LEU A 94 -10.87 16.20 -4.69
C LEU A 94 -10.86 14.89 -5.50
N THR A 95 -11.53 13.85 -4.99
CA THR A 95 -11.67 12.56 -5.69
C THR A 95 -12.31 12.74 -7.07
N ARG A 96 -13.37 13.54 -7.17
CA ARG A 96 -14.00 13.85 -8.46
C ARG A 96 -13.04 14.58 -9.41
N GLN A 97 -12.28 15.55 -8.93
CA GLN A 97 -11.30 16.28 -9.73
C GLN A 97 -10.21 15.33 -10.24
N VAL A 98 -9.66 14.48 -9.37
CA VAL A 98 -8.64 13.49 -9.74
C VAL A 98 -9.20 12.51 -10.76
N ALA A 99 -10.43 12.01 -10.58
CA ALA A 99 -11.07 11.13 -11.56
C ALA A 99 -11.22 11.79 -12.94
N GLN A 100 -11.61 13.07 -12.98
CA GLN A 100 -11.72 13.83 -14.24
C GLN A 100 -10.35 14.02 -14.95
N GLN A 101 -9.27 14.14 -14.17
CA GLN A 101 -7.92 14.33 -14.70
C GLN A 101 -7.22 13.01 -15.06
N SER A 102 -7.66 11.88 -14.49
CA SER A 102 -7.07 10.55 -14.69
C SER A 102 -7.63 9.79 -15.91
N ILE A 103 -8.71 10.26 -16.53
CA ILE A 103 -9.31 9.61 -17.71
C ILE A 103 -8.49 9.93 -18.96
N CYS A 104 -7.96 8.89 -19.61
CA CYS A 104 -7.22 9.00 -20.87
C CYS A 104 -8.12 8.74 -22.09
N LEU A 105 -8.17 9.69 -23.02
CA LEU A 105 -8.84 9.53 -24.31
C LEU A 105 -7.88 8.97 -25.36
N TYR A 106 -7.83 7.64 -25.51
CA TYR A 106 -6.90 6.99 -26.45
C TYR A 106 -7.26 7.15 -27.93
N LYS A 107 -8.56 7.18 -28.26
CA LYS A 107 -9.05 7.32 -29.63
C LYS A 107 -10.31 8.17 -29.65
N ASN A 108 -10.32 9.18 -30.53
CA ASN A 108 -11.47 10.06 -30.74
C ASN A 108 -11.65 10.36 -32.23
N THR A 109 -11.72 9.31 -33.05
CA THR A 109 -11.89 9.41 -34.49
C THR A 109 -13.09 8.61 -34.96
N ASN A 110 -13.77 9.08 -36.00
CA ASN A 110 -14.84 8.36 -36.67
C ASN A 110 -14.63 8.44 -38.18
N ASN A 111 -14.53 7.29 -38.85
CA ASN A 111 -14.23 7.23 -40.29
C ASN A 111 -15.45 7.59 -41.15
N ASN A 112 -16.66 7.60 -40.58
CA ASN A 112 -17.92 7.83 -41.28
C ASN A 112 -18.63 9.12 -40.85
N LEU A 113 -18.10 9.86 -39.86
CA LEU A 113 -18.65 11.15 -39.40
C LEU A 113 -17.64 12.27 -39.66
N GLN A 114 -18.15 13.45 -40.03
CA GLN A 114 -17.35 14.65 -40.30
C GLN A 114 -16.72 15.27 -39.03
N LYS A 115 -17.01 14.72 -37.84
CA LYS A 115 -16.54 15.24 -36.54
C LYS A 115 -16.20 14.10 -35.58
N ALA A 116 -15.31 14.39 -34.64
CA ALA A 116 -14.95 13.48 -33.55
C ALA A 116 -16.16 13.18 -32.64
N PRO A 117 -16.32 11.94 -32.13
CA PRO A 117 -17.43 11.55 -31.26
C PRO A 117 -17.56 12.31 -29.94
N LEU A 118 -16.43 12.74 -29.34
CA LEU A 118 -16.40 13.49 -28.09
C LEU A 118 -15.83 14.90 -28.28
N PRO A 119 -16.32 15.91 -27.53
CA PRO A 119 -17.38 15.80 -26.50
C PRO A 119 -18.79 15.67 -27.12
N ILE A 120 -19.65 14.90 -26.45
CA ILE A 120 -21.05 14.71 -26.86
C ILE A 120 -21.79 16.06 -26.80
N GLN A 121 -22.45 16.43 -27.89
CA GLN A 121 -23.28 17.64 -27.96
C GLN A 121 -24.73 17.30 -27.60
N ASN A 122 -25.17 17.70 -26.40
CA ASN A 122 -26.47 17.32 -25.83
C ASN A 122 -27.70 17.71 -26.67
N SER A 123 -27.58 18.72 -27.54
CA SER A 123 -28.70 19.17 -28.38
C SER A 123 -29.06 18.22 -29.52
N ALA A 124 -28.19 17.26 -29.86
CA ALA A 124 -28.35 16.36 -31.01
C ALA A 124 -28.67 14.90 -30.64
N ILE A 125 -28.59 14.53 -29.35
CA ILE A 125 -28.76 13.15 -28.89
C ILE A 125 -29.85 13.09 -27.81
N ASN A 126 -30.90 12.31 -28.05
CA ASN A 126 -32.02 12.12 -27.12
C ASN A 126 -31.99 10.78 -26.37
N LYS A 127 -31.12 9.84 -26.78
CA LYS A 127 -30.99 8.50 -26.18
C LYS A 127 -29.53 8.05 -26.23
N ILE A 128 -29.05 7.47 -25.12
CA ILE A 128 -27.73 6.86 -25.00
C ILE A 128 -27.93 5.41 -24.56
N GLY A 129 -27.42 4.46 -25.34
CA GLY A 129 -27.39 3.05 -24.95
C GLY A 129 -26.14 2.78 -24.11
N LEU A 130 -26.33 2.30 -22.88
CA LEU A 130 -25.25 1.92 -21.97
C LEU A 130 -25.14 0.39 -21.97
N PHE A 131 -23.99 -0.13 -22.39
CA PHE A 131 -23.74 -1.57 -22.52
C PHE A 131 -22.37 -1.93 -21.93
N GLY A 132 -22.24 -3.16 -21.40
CA GLY A 132 -20.99 -3.71 -20.87
C GLY A 132 -21.14 -4.25 -19.46
N ILE A 133 -20.17 -5.06 -18.99
CA ILE A 133 -20.20 -5.65 -17.65
C ILE A 133 -19.90 -4.64 -16.52
N GLN A 134 -19.25 -3.52 -16.87
CA GLN A 134 -18.87 -2.48 -15.92
C GLN A 134 -19.86 -1.30 -15.90
N SER A 135 -20.97 -1.39 -16.63
CA SER A 135 -21.83 -0.24 -16.91
C SER A 135 -23.03 -0.12 -15.95
N VAL A 136 -22.81 -0.40 -14.67
CA VAL A 136 -23.81 -0.39 -13.59
C VAL A 136 -23.27 0.32 -12.36
#